data_AF-A0A3M5DBF3-F1
#
_entry.id   AF-A0A3M5DBF3-F1
#
_cell.length_a   1.000
_cell.length_b   1.000
_cell.length_c   1.000
_cell.angle_alpha   90.00
_cell.angle_beta   90.00
_cell.angle_gamma   90.00
#
_symmetry.space_group_name_H-M   'P 1'
#
loop_
_entity.id
_entity.type
_entity.pdbx_description
1 polymer ?
#
loop_
_entity_poly.entity_id
_entity_poly.type
_entity_poly.pdbx_seq_one_letter_code
_entity_poly.pdbx_strand_id
1 'polypeptide(L)'
;MTVAQAAHWLDLPRFYEEVRRVARADAILALVTYGVLHVDGPMEPLVQHFYHQVVGPYWPAERRHVEEGYRNLPFPFEERRLPDLAIEVAWTLDELLGYVGTWSAVKEAGKALGQDPGAAFVDELREAWGDPQTRYRVSWPLTVRAGVIR
;
A
#
# COMPACT_ATOMS: atom_id res chain seq x y z
N MET A 1 9.10 14.08 12.62
CA MET A 1 7.73 13.58 12.81
C MET A 1 7.34 12.76 11.60
N THR A 2 6.64 11.64 11.82
CA THR A 2 6.24 10.72 10.76
C THR A 2 4.74 10.48 10.84
N VAL A 3 4.06 10.55 9.70
CA VAL A 3 2.65 10.18 9.56
C VAL A 3 2.58 9.04 8.56
N ALA A 4 2.42 7.81 9.05
CA ALA A 4 2.35 6.61 8.21
C ALA A 4 0.88 6.22 8.00
N GLN A 5 0.41 6.26 6.76
CA GLN A 5 -0.95 5.90 6.31
C GLN A 5 -2.12 6.70 6.89
N ALA A 6 -1.87 7.83 7.56
CA ALA A 6 -2.94 8.61 8.17
C ALA A 6 -3.14 9.99 7.55
N ALA A 7 -2.25 10.45 6.66
CA ALA A 7 -2.26 11.83 6.19
C ALA A 7 -3.59 12.23 5.50
N HIS A 8 -4.23 11.28 4.81
CA HIS A 8 -5.51 11.50 4.12
C HIS A 8 -6.72 11.64 5.07
N TRP A 9 -6.58 11.30 6.35
CA TRP A 9 -7.62 11.47 7.36
C TRP A 9 -7.49 12.79 8.14
N LEU A 10 -6.41 13.55 7.94
CA LEU A 10 -6.12 14.75 8.72
C LEU A 10 -6.65 16.01 8.04
N ASP A 11 -7.06 16.99 8.86
CA ASP A 11 -7.13 18.38 8.45
C ASP A 11 -5.69 18.89 8.25
N LEU A 12 -5.18 18.77 7.01
CA LEU A 12 -3.79 19.07 6.69
C LEU A 12 -3.38 20.51 7.05
N PRO A 13 -4.16 21.56 6.76
CA PRO A 13 -3.85 22.92 7.20
C PRO A 13 -3.62 23.02 8.71
N ARG A 14 -4.57 22.56 9.53
CA ARG A 14 -4.45 22.62 11.00
C ARG A 14 -3.31 21.73 11.51
N PHE A 15 -3.14 20.57 10.91
CA PHE A 15 -2.03 19.68 11.22
C PHE A 15 -0.68 20.36 10.97
N TYR A 16 -0.51 21.07 9.85
CA TYR A 16 0.74 21.77 9.52
C TYR A 16 1.04 22.96 10.44
N GLU A 17 0.02 23.63 10.97
CA GLU A 17 0.21 24.64 12.02
C GLU A 17 0.78 23.99 13.29
N GLU A 18 0.20 22.87 13.73
CA GLU A 18 0.67 22.14 14.90
C GLU A 18 2.06 21.55 14.68
N VAL A 19 2.37 21.04 13.48
CA VAL A 19 3.72 20.59 13.09
C VAL A 19 4.74 21.69 13.35
N ARG A 20 4.48 22.92 12.89
CA ARG A 20 5.40 24.05 13.10
C ARG A 20 5.51 24.43 14.57
N ARG A 21 4.40 24.40 15.31
CA ARG A 21 4.36 24.78 16.74
C ARG A 21 5.24 23.86 17.60
N VAL A 22 5.29 22.56 17.30
CA VAL A 22 5.99 21.56 18.14
C VAL A 22 7.38 21.20 17.65
N ALA A 23 7.71 21.54 16.40
CA ALA A 23 8.98 21.19 15.79
C ALA A 23 10.16 21.99 16.37
N ARG A 24 11.32 21.35 16.42
CA ARG A 24 12.60 22.06 16.54
C ARG A 24 13.00 22.59 15.16
N ALA A 25 13.90 23.58 15.15
CA ALA A 25 14.53 24.04 13.91
C ALA A 25 15.10 22.86 13.11
N ASP A 26 14.86 22.90 11.79
CA ASP A 26 15.29 21.90 10.81
C ASP A 26 14.75 20.47 11.03
N ALA A 27 13.69 20.32 11.82
CA ALA A 27 13.02 19.02 11.97
C ALA A 27 12.40 18.56 10.64
N ILE A 28 12.33 17.25 10.44
CA ILE A 28 11.72 16.65 9.25
C ILE A 28 10.28 16.22 9.54
N LEU A 29 9.34 16.60 8.67
CA LEU A 29 8.05 15.94 8.53
C LEU A 29 8.14 14.92 7.39
N ALA A 30 7.72 13.67 7.62
CA ALA A 30 7.57 12.66 6.59
C ALA A 30 6.14 12.11 6.57
N LEU A 31 5.44 12.28 5.44
CA LEU A 31 4.17 11.61 5.16
C LEU A 31 4.48 10.35 4.35
N VAL A 32 4.10 9.18 4.87
CA VAL A 32 4.46 7.88 4.30
C VAL A 32 3.20 7.10 3.96
N THR A 33 3.16 6.55 2.74
CA THR A 33 2.18 5.55 2.32
C THR A 33 2.87 4.46 1.50
N TYR A 34 2.18 3.36 1.22
CA TYR A 34 2.69 2.33 0.32
C TYR A 34 1.73 2.08 -0.84
N GLY A 35 2.26 1.59 -1.95
CA GLY A 35 1.50 1.23 -3.15
C GLY A 35 0.94 -0.19 -3.11
N VAL A 36 0.56 -0.68 -4.29
CA VAL A 36 0.14 -2.07 -4.50
C VAL A 36 1.31 -3.01 -4.18
N LEU A 37 1.00 -4.22 -3.71
CA LEU A 37 2.05 -5.23 -3.51
C LEU A 37 2.59 -5.69 -4.88
N HIS A 38 3.84 -6.13 -4.88
CA HIS A 38 4.47 -6.86 -5.97
C HIS A 38 5.07 -8.16 -5.43
N VAL A 39 5.05 -9.22 -6.21
CA VAL A 39 5.62 -10.53 -5.88
C VAL A 39 6.59 -10.92 -6.99
N ASP A 40 7.85 -11.15 -6.66
CA ASP A 40 8.85 -11.53 -7.66
C ASP A 40 8.49 -12.89 -8.31
N GLY A 41 8.73 -13.01 -9.62
CA GLY A 41 8.58 -14.26 -10.36
C GLY A 41 7.29 -14.34 -11.20
N PRO A 42 6.85 -15.56 -11.57
CA PRO A 42 5.74 -15.76 -12.50
C PRO A 42 4.37 -15.35 -11.91
N MET A 43 4.30 -15.09 -10.60
CA MET A 43 3.07 -14.77 -9.88
C MET A 43 2.64 -13.33 -10.06
N GLU A 44 3.58 -12.43 -10.39
CA GLU A 44 3.33 -11.00 -10.47
C GLU A 44 2.11 -10.66 -11.33
N PRO A 45 1.96 -11.16 -12.58
CA PRO A 45 0.82 -10.80 -13.41
C PRO A 45 -0.51 -11.29 -12.82
N LEU A 46 -0.52 -12.45 -12.15
CA LEU A 46 -1.72 -13.00 -11.50
C LEU A 46 -2.15 -12.12 -10.33
N VAL A 47 -1.19 -11.72 -9.49
CA VAL A 47 -1.44 -10.83 -8.34
C VAL A 47 -1.93 -9.46 -8.80
N GLN A 48 -1.31 -8.87 -9.83
CA GLN A 48 -1.75 -7.58 -10.37
C GLN A 48 -3.14 -7.67 -11.03
N HIS A 49 -3.41 -8.75 -11.78
CA HIS A 49 -4.72 -8.97 -12.38
C HIS A 49 -5.80 -9.09 -11.30
N PHE A 50 -5.56 -9.92 -10.28
CA PHE A 50 -6.49 -10.08 -9.18
C PHE A 50 -6.77 -8.75 -8.47
N TYR A 51 -5.72 -8.00 -8.13
CA TYR A 51 -5.83 -6.71 -7.45
C TYR A 51 -6.62 -5.67 -8.25
N HIS A 52 -6.32 -5.50 -9.54
CA HIS A 52 -6.86 -4.42 -10.35
C HIS A 52 -8.17 -4.77 -11.06
N GLN A 53 -8.37 -6.02 -11.46
CA GLN A 53 -9.50 -6.41 -12.30
C GLN A 53 -10.56 -7.17 -11.50
N VAL A 54 -10.15 -8.15 -10.71
CA VAL A 54 -11.10 -9.02 -9.99
C VAL A 54 -11.69 -8.30 -8.77
N VAL A 55 -10.82 -7.80 -7.88
CA VAL A 55 -11.28 -7.09 -6.67
C VAL A 55 -11.25 -5.57 -6.82
N GLY A 56 -10.66 -5.06 -7.91
CA GLY A 56 -10.52 -3.63 -8.22
C GLY A 56 -11.78 -2.80 -8.01
N PRO A 57 -12.93 -3.19 -8.59
CA PRO A 57 -14.20 -2.46 -8.44
C PRO A 57 -14.76 -2.38 -7.01
N TYR A 58 -14.20 -3.17 -6.08
CA TYR A 58 -14.68 -3.28 -4.70
C TYR A 58 -13.76 -2.59 -3.68
N TRP A 59 -12.69 -1.92 -4.15
CA TRP A 59 -11.89 -1.08 -3.28
C TRP A 59 -12.70 0.15 -2.80
N PRO A 60 -12.59 0.53 -1.52
CA PRO A 60 -13.22 1.74 -1.00
C PRO A 60 -12.57 2.98 -1.63
N ALA A 61 -13.35 4.04 -1.85
CA ALA A 61 -12.91 5.24 -2.56
C ALA A 61 -11.69 5.90 -1.89
N GLU A 62 -11.58 5.77 -0.57
CA GLU A 62 -10.50 6.29 0.27
C GLU A 62 -9.14 5.69 -0.10
N ARG A 63 -9.11 4.47 -0.69
CA ARG A 63 -7.87 3.81 -1.13
C ARG A 63 -7.21 4.52 -2.31
N ARG A 64 -7.95 5.34 -3.06
CA ARG A 64 -7.40 6.13 -4.17
C ARG A 64 -6.27 7.06 -3.72
N HIS A 65 -6.33 7.61 -2.49
CA HIS A 65 -5.28 8.49 -1.97
C HIS A 65 -3.97 7.75 -1.65
N VAL A 66 -4.06 6.47 -1.33
CA VAL A 66 -2.92 5.57 -1.10
C VAL A 66 -2.24 5.26 -2.44
N GLU A 67 -3.03 5.00 -3.49
CA GLU A 67 -2.55 4.73 -4.85
C GLU A 67 -1.94 5.98 -5.53
N GLU A 68 -2.48 7.17 -5.24
CA GLU A 68 -1.91 8.44 -5.72
C GLU A 68 -0.63 8.85 -4.97
N GLY A 69 -0.20 8.09 -3.95
CA GLY A 69 1.06 8.29 -3.25
C GLY A 69 1.16 9.65 -2.55
N TYR A 70 0.04 10.24 -2.13
CA TYR A 70 0.00 11.59 -1.56
C TYR A 70 0.56 12.72 -2.45
N ARG A 71 0.77 12.47 -3.76
CA ARG A 71 1.32 13.48 -4.70
C ARG A 71 0.45 14.73 -4.75
N ASN A 72 -0.86 14.56 -4.62
CA ASN A 72 -1.84 15.62 -4.74
C ASN A 72 -2.16 16.34 -3.41
N LEU A 73 -1.57 15.90 -2.29
CA LEU A 73 -1.79 16.58 -1.01
C LEU A 73 -1.08 17.94 -0.99
N PRO A 74 -1.65 19.00 -0.39
CA PRO A 74 -0.89 20.21 -0.08
C PRO A 74 0.30 19.85 0.83
N PHE A 75 1.49 20.38 0.54
CA PHE A 75 2.68 20.15 1.37
C PHE A 75 3.54 21.42 1.41
N PRO A 76 3.32 22.29 2.42
CA PRO A 76 3.93 23.62 2.49
C PRO A 76 5.30 23.59 3.18
N PHE A 77 6.13 22.59 2.88
CA PHE A 77 7.47 22.43 3.42
C PHE A 77 8.48 22.27 2.28
N GLU A 78 9.73 22.65 2.53
CA GLU A 78 10.80 22.46 1.54
C GLU A 78 11.08 20.97 1.37
N GLU A 79 10.66 20.41 0.23
CA GLU A 79 10.75 18.97 -0.02
C GLU A 79 12.19 18.46 -0.09
N ARG A 80 12.39 17.28 0.49
CA ARG A 80 13.63 16.52 0.43
C ARG A 80 13.38 15.21 -0.29
N ARG A 81 14.09 15.03 -1.40
CA ARG A 81 14.07 13.77 -2.14
C ARG A 81 14.72 12.67 -1.31
N LEU A 82 14.00 11.57 -1.15
CA LEU A 82 14.51 10.33 -0.58
C LEU A 82 14.85 9.35 -1.72
N PRO A 83 15.71 8.34 -1.47
CA PRO A 83 15.84 7.21 -2.38
C PRO A 83 14.50 6.49 -2.53
N ASP A 84 14.38 5.68 -3.58
CA ASP A 84 13.25 4.76 -3.70
C ASP A 84 13.34 3.74 -2.56
N LEU A 85 12.22 3.54 -1.87
CA LEU A 85 12.11 2.67 -0.72
C LEU A 85 10.96 1.70 -0.93
N ALA A 86 11.07 0.50 -0.37
CA ALA A 86 10.00 -0.47 -0.34
C ALA A 86 9.98 -1.17 1.03
N ILE A 87 8.80 -1.59 1.45
CA ILE A 87 8.69 -2.67 2.44
C ILE A 87 9.00 -3.96 1.69
N GLU A 88 9.89 -4.79 2.20
CA GLU A 88 10.25 -6.07 1.60
C GLU A 88 10.15 -7.20 2.62
N VAL A 89 9.57 -8.31 2.20
CA VAL A 89 9.47 -9.55 2.98
C VAL A 89 9.72 -10.72 2.04
N ALA A 90 10.18 -11.84 2.57
CA ALA A 90 10.18 -13.10 1.83
C ALA A 90 9.03 -13.95 2.38
N TRP A 91 8.04 -14.31 1.54
CA TRP A 91 6.85 -15.05 1.96
C TRP A 91 6.70 -16.36 1.19
N THR A 92 6.16 -17.36 1.88
CA THR A 92 5.57 -18.59 1.32
C THR A 92 4.21 -18.29 0.70
N LEU A 93 3.66 -19.27 -0.03
CA LEU A 93 2.34 -19.15 -0.63
C LEU A 93 1.25 -18.85 0.40
N ASP A 94 1.26 -19.58 1.52
CA ASP A 94 0.24 -19.46 2.57
C ASP A 94 0.30 -18.10 3.27
N GLU A 95 1.50 -17.54 3.48
CA GLU A 95 1.66 -16.18 4.04
C GLU A 95 1.08 -15.11 3.09
N LEU A 96 1.33 -15.24 1.78
CA LEU A 96 0.78 -14.32 0.78
C LEU A 96 -0.74 -14.44 0.70
N LEU A 97 -1.30 -15.66 0.60
CA LEU A 97 -2.74 -15.88 0.55
C LEU A 97 -3.44 -15.39 1.83
N GLY A 98 -2.82 -15.63 2.99
CA GLY A 98 -3.29 -15.11 4.26
C GLY A 98 -3.35 -13.58 4.27
N TYR A 99 -2.32 -12.90 3.76
CA TYR A 99 -2.32 -11.45 3.61
C TYR A 99 -3.38 -10.95 2.63
N VAL A 100 -3.52 -11.56 1.45
CA VAL A 100 -4.55 -11.21 0.46
C VAL A 100 -5.95 -11.35 1.06
N GLY A 101 -6.19 -12.37 1.89
CA GLY A 101 -7.45 -12.56 2.61
C GLY A 101 -7.81 -11.43 3.58
N THR A 102 -6.85 -10.59 3.99
CA THR A 102 -7.10 -9.41 4.83
C THR A 102 -7.61 -8.20 4.06
N TRP A 103 -7.58 -8.25 2.72
CA TRP A 103 -7.99 -7.12 1.89
C TRP A 103 -9.48 -6.84 2.00
N SER A 104 -9.83 -5.60 2.29
CA SER A 104 -11.23 -5.16 2.34
C SER A 104 -11.97 -5.44 1.04
N ALA A 105 -11.32 -5.25 -0.12
CA ALA A 105 -11.96 -5.51 -1.41
C ALA A 105 -12.29 -6.99 -1.65
N VAL A 106 -11.49 -7.93 -1.14
CA VAL A 106 -11.82 -9.37 -1.23
C VAL A 106 -13.11 -9.65 -0.44
N LYS A 107 -13.22 -9.09 0.77
CA LYS A 107 -14.41 -9.21 1.61
C LYS A 107 -15.65 -8.56 0.96
N GLU A 108 -15.52 -7.35 0.42
CA GLU A 108 -16.64 -6.65 -0.21
C GLU A 108 -17.05 -7.30 -1.53
N ALA A 109 -16.11 -7.77 -2.34
CA ALA A 109 -16.38 -8.56 -3.55
C ALA A 109 -17.14 -9.85 -3.22
N GLY A 110 -16.73 -10.58 -2.18
CA GLY A 110 -17.43 -11.79 -1.76
C GLY A 110 -18.88 -11.55 -1.34
N LYS A 111 -19.15 -10.45 -0.62
CA LYS A 111 -20.52 -10.05 -0.28
C LYS A 111 -21.35 -9.69 -1.51
N ALA A 112 -20.77 -8.95 -2.45
CA ALA A 112 -21.47 -8.46 -3.64
C ALA A 112 -21.77 -9.57 -4.64
N LEU A 113 -20.85 -10.53 -4.80
CA LEU A 113 -20.95 -11.63 -5.75
C LEU A 113 -21.66 -12.87 -5.17
N GLY A 114 -21.77 -12.97 -3.84
CA GLY A 114 -22.36 -14.14 -3.17
C GLY A 114 -21.49 -15.40 -3.25
N GLN A 115 -20.23 -15.27 -3.67
CA GLN A 115 -19.25 -16.35 -3.82
C GLN A 115 -17.84 -15.82 -3.55
N ASP A 116 -16.87 -16.71 -3.32
CA ASP A 116 -15.47 -16.30 -3.13
C ASP A 116 -14.86 -15.82 -4.46
N PRO A 117 -14.53 -14.52 -4.60
CA PRO A 117 -13.87 -14.00 -5.80
C PRO A 117 -12.44 -14.52 -5.98
N GLY A 118 -11.83 -15.04 -4.90
CA GLY A 118 -10.45 -15.49 -4.85
C GLY A 118 -10.23 -16.93 -5.26
N ALA A 119 -11.28 -17.74 -5.46
CA ALA A 119 -11.13 -19.18 -5.68
C ALA A 119 -10.24 -19.52 -6.88
N ALA A 120 -10.53 -18.94 -8.06
CA ALA A 120 -9.73 -19.13 -9.27
C ALA A 120 -8.30 -18.59 -9.10
N PHE A 121 -8.16 -17.41 -8.49
CA PHE A 121 -6.86 -16.82 -8.20
C PHE A 121 -6.00 -17.72 -7.31
N VAL A 122 -6.58 -18.34 -6.28
CA VAL A 122 -5.85 -19.24 -5.37
C VAL A 122 -5.30 -20.46 -6.12
N ASP A 123 -6.08 -21.04 -7.02
CA ASP A 123 -5.68 -22.22 -7.78
C ASP A 123 -4.60 -21.88 -8.82
N GLU A 124 -4.77 -20.79 -9.56
CA GLU A 124 -3.77 -20.27 -10.50
C GLU A 124 -2.47 -19.89 -9.78
N LEU A 125 -2.58 -19.26 -8.60
CA LEU A 125 -1.44 -18.88 -7.78
C LEU A 125 -0.72 -20.13 -7.25
N ARG A 126 -1.44 -21.17 -6.82
CA ARG A 126 -0.81 -22.44 -6.40
C ARG A 126 -0.01 -23.08 -7.52
N GLU A 127 -0.59 -23.16 -8.72
CA GLU A 127 0.06 -23.78 -9.87
C GLU A 127 1.35 -23.05 -10.24
N ALA A 128 1.31 -21.72 -10.37
CA ALA A 128 2.49 -20.97 -10.75
C ALA A 128 3.52 -20.83 -9.60
N TRP A 129 3.12 -20.99 -8.34
CA TRP A 129 4.04 -20.96 -7.19
C TRP A 129 4.90 -22.23 -7.09
N GLY A 130 4.36 -23.38 -7.52
CA GLY A 130 5.05 -24.67 -7.42
C GLY A 130 5.11 -25.18 -5.99
N ASP A 131 6.32 -25.29 -5.41
CA ASP A 131 6.48 -25.71 -4.01
C ASP A 131 6.00 -24.60 -3.06
N PRO A 132 4.92 -24.81 -2.28
CA PRO A 132 4.35 -23.78 -1.41
C PRO A 132 5.32 -23.29 -0.32
N GLN A 133 6.37 -24.05 0.00
CA GLN A 133 7.41 -23.65 0.96
C GLN A 133 8.49 -22.75 0.34
N THR A 134 8.54 -22.64 -0.99
CA THR A 134 9.43 -21.69 -1.66
C THR A 134 9.04 -20.28 -1.27
N ARG A 135 10.03 -19.50 -0.83
CA ARG A 135 9.82 -18.10 -0.44
C ARG A 135 10.17 -17.17 -1.58
N TYR A 136 9.24 -16.32 -1.97
CA TYR A 136 9.45 -15.25 -2.94
C TYR A 136 9.48 -13.90 -2.25
N ARG A 137 10.25 -12.97 -2.82
CA ARG A 137 10.25 -11.59 -2.35
C ARG A 137 8.91 -10.95 -2.69
N VAL A 138 8.27 -10.39 -1.68
CA VAL A 138 7.07 -9.57 -1.78
C VAL A 138 7.44 -8.17 -1.35
N SER A 139 7.00 -7.16 -2.09
CA SER A 139 7.35 -5.77 -1.83
C SER A 139 6.18 -4.81 -1.97
N TRP A 140 6.22 -3.71 -1.21
CA TRP A 140 5.31 -2.58 -1.36
C TRP A 140 6.14 -1.32 -1.56
N PRO A 141 6.08 -0.67 -2.74
CA PRO A 141 6.77 0.58 -2.99
C PRO A 141 6.25 1.65 -2.02
N LEU A 142 7.16 2.29 -1.29
CA LEU A 142 6.82 3.40 -0.41
C LEU A 142 6.76 4.68 -1.23
N THR A 143 5.71 5.47 -1.01
CA THR A 143 5.73 6.88 -1.38
C THR A 143 5.91 7.71 -0.12
N VAL A 144 6.97 8.53 -0.11
CA VAL A 144 7.30 9.39 1.00
C VAL A 144 7.39 10.83 0.52
N ARG A 145 6.63 11.72 1.17
CA ARG A 145 6.82 13.16 1.06
C ARG A 145 7.48 13.67 2.33
N ALA A 146 8.74 14.02 2.22
CA ALA A 146 9.54 14.52 3.32
C ALA A 146 9.87 15.99 3.10
N GLY A 147 9.83 16.79 4.16
CA GLY A 147 10.16 18.20 4.09
C GLY A 147 10.75 18.74 5.39
N VAL A 148 11.57 19.79 5.25
CA VAL A 148 12.18 20.48 6.39
C VAL A 148 11.19 21.50 6.94
N ILE A 149 11.03 21.50 8.26
CA ILE A 149 10.25 22.48 9.01
C ILE A 149 11.20 23.60 9.43
N ARG A 150 10.89 24.82 8.97
CA ARG A 150 11.57 26.06 9.36
C ARG A 150 10.69 26.89 10.26
#